data_AF-A0A949INP4-F1
#
_entry.id   AF-A0A949INP4-F1
#
_cell.length_a   1.000
_cell.length_b   1.000
_cell.length_c   1.000
_cell.angle_alpha   90.00
_cell.angle_beta   90.00
_cell.angle_gamma   90.00
#
_symmetry.space_group_name_H-M   'P 1'
#
loop_
_entity.id
_entity.type
_entity.pdbx_description
1 polymer ?
#
loop_
_entity_poly.entity_id
_entity_poly.type
_entity_poly.pdbx_seq_one_letter_code
_entity_poly.pdbx_strand_id
1 'polypeptide(L)'
;MRKTIFSYYLLTILLASTAQGSQAPPTTPASITVIICDGMGQPLQNQTVELTVEFEKSKISNTALYQDRPFSLPLPEGGASISLYARAPGFKSAAVHHLHAETNSSNISKKNQVVYLMLVPRHAGLDMEQAHWLDLAARDPQLLSRLICGQDSPAACQDTYEQVLKQHPDRLACLLNITVALQQIRIGDRSAFSYFQAIGLGHNLFRDRFFAYVDRSLLDQLERDTANGLTQPDNGDTSFTRLRHFHVLHHHATSSFKEIDLEKANVQLTFDENDSLVINGIACIRVETDIDYFRPFLSHGFKEVLPNLVFHRRSSPLRVFQLRWLATQKKQSDGGDIPDFRPNIGLNNKRWTK
;
A
#
# COMPACT_ATOMS: atom_id res chain seq x y z
N MET A 1 -36.03 -27.80 -5.83
CA MET A 1 -36.21 -27.72 -4.36
C MET A 1 -34.98 -27.08 -3.73
N ARG A 2 -35.05 -25.75 -3.51
CA ARG A 2 -34.03 -24.97 -2.80
C ARG A 2 -34.35 -25.07 -1.31
N LYS A 3 -33.56 -25.81 -0.53
CA LYS A 3 -33.69 -25.82 0.93
C LYS A 3 -32.97 -24.60 1.48
N THR A 4 -33.79 -23.62 1.85
CA THR A 4 -33.48 -22.51 2.77
C THR A 4 -33.09 -23.10 4.12
N ILE A 5 -31.79 -23.22 4.41
CA ILE A 5 -31.28 -23.52 5.74
C ILE A 5 -30.11 -22.57 5.96
N PHE A 6 -30.37 -21.50 6.71
CA PHE A 6 -29.51 -20.77 7.65
C PHE A 6 -30.14 -19.38 7.89
N SER A 7 -31.18 -19.37 8.72
CA SER A 7 -31.93 -18.16 9.12
C SER A 7 -31.66 -17.82 10.60
N TYR A 8 -30.38 -17.81 11.01
CA TYR A 8 -29.98 -17.52 12.40
C TYR A 8 -28.77 -16.59 12.58
N TYR A 9 -28.41 -15.81 11.56
CA TYR A 9 -27.57 -14.61 11.77
C TYR A 9 -28.34 -13.37 11.31
N LEU A 10 -29.34 -12.99 12.11
CA LEU A 10 -29.85 -11.63 12.07
C LEU A 10 -28.71 -10.75 12.59
N LEU A 11 -28.09 -9.96 11.70
CA LEU A 11 -27.09 -8.97 12.06
C LEU A 11 -27.77 -7.86 12.89
N THR A 12 -27.94 -8.07 14.18
CA THR A 12 -28.40 -7.03 15.09
C THR A 12 -27.26 -6.05 15.27
N ILE A 13 -27.30 -4.93 14.53
CA ILE A 13 -26.47 -3.76 14.83
C ILE A 13 -26.94 -3.24 16.19
N LEU A 14 -26.23 -3.60 17.26
CA LEU A 14 -26.55 -3.20 18.63
C LEU A 14 -26.32 -1.69 18.80
N LEU A 15 -27.40 -0.91 18.79
CA LEU A 15 -27.46 0.38 19.47
C LEU A 15 -27.67 0.08 20.96
N ALA A 16 -26.63 0.25 21.78
CA ALA A 16 -26.69 -0.08 23.19
C ALA A 16 -27.64 0.87 23.97
N SER A 17 -28.67 0.29 24.60
CA SER A 17 -29.47 0.90 25.67
C SER A 17 -29.32 0.00 26.91
N THR A 18 -29.01 0.63 28.04
CA THR A 18 -28.62 -0.02 29.30
C THR A 18 -29.81 -0.57 30.08
N ALA A 19 -29.74 -1.85 30.48
CA ALA A 19 -30.46 -2.39 31.63
C ALA A 19 -29.55 -3.35 32.39
N GLN A 20 -29.34 -3.08 33.68
CA GLN A 20 -28.49 -3.85 34.58
C GLN A 20 -29.21 -5.11 35.09
N GLY A 21 -28.59 -6.26 34.88
CA GLY A 21 -28.92 -7.53 35.53
C GLY A 21 -27.65 -8.35 35.68
N SER A 22 -27.33 -8.74 36.91
CA SER A 22 -26.11 -9.47 37.27
C SER A 22 -26.11 -10.88 36.66
N GLN A 23 -25.40 -11.04 35.55
CA GLN A 23 -24.91 -12.31 35.03
C GLN A 23 -23.38 -12.23 34.95
N ALA A 24 -22.69 -13.37 35.01
CA ALA A 24 -21.26 -13.46 34.69
C ALA A 24 -20.97 -12.61 33.45
N PRO A 25 -19.86 -11.83 33.43
CA PRO A 25 -19.65 -10.83 32.39
C PRO A 25 -19.81 -11.52 31.03
N PRO A 26 -20.78 -11.09 30.19
CA PRO A 26 -20.97 -11.70 28.89
C PRO A 26 -19.63 -11.65 28.19
N THR A 27 -19.13 -12.80 27.76
CA THR A 27 -17.93 -12.83 26.94
C THR A 27 -18.28 -12.12 25.65
N THR A 28 -17.77 -10.91 25.47
CA THR A 28 -18.00 -10.15 24.23
C THR A 28 -17.56 -11.02 23.07
N PRO A 29 -18.47 -11.38 22.14
CA PRO A 29 -18.10 -12.16 20.98
C PRO A 29 -17.06 -11.37 20.18
N ALA A 30 -16.08 -12.07 19.61
CA ALA A 30 -15.07 -11.45 18.77
C ALA A 30 -15.77 -10.73 17.61
N SER A 31 -15.31 -9.52 17.28
CA SER A 31 -15.94 -8.69 16.24
C SER A 31 -14.90 -8.11 15.28
N ILE A 32 -15.35 -7.86 14.05
CA ILE A 32 -14.63 -7.06 13.06
C ILE A 32 -15.26 -5.66 13.05
N THR A 33 -14.44 -4.65 13.20
CA THR A 33 -14.76 -3.25 12.96
C THR A 33 -14.36 -2.88 11.53
N VAL A 34 -15.34 -2.59 10.67
CA VAL A 34 -15.09 -2.15 9.28
C VAL A 34 -15.22 -0.63 9.19
N ILE A 35 -14.13 0.02 8.79
CA ILE A 35 -14.04 1.46 8.53
C ILE A 35 -14.00 1.67 7.03
N ILE A 36 -14.91 2.49 6.52
CA ILE A 36 -14.96 2.84 5.09
C ILE A 36 -14.41 4.24 4.92
N CYS A 37 -13.36 4.34 4.12
CA CYS A 37 -12.67 5.58 3.82
C CYS A 37 -12.83 6.00 2.36
N ASP A 38 -12.67 7.29 2.12
CA ASP A 38 -12.56 7.87 0.80
C ASP A 38 -11.15 7.73 0.20
N GLY A 39 -10.97 8.33 -0.97
CA GLY A 39 -9.71 8.41 -1.69
C GLY A 39 -8.54 9.04 -0.95
N MET A 40 -8.77 9.75 0.15
CA MET A 40 -7.77 10.41 0.98
C MET A 40 -7.47 9.62 2.26
N GLY A 41 -8.08 8.45 2.42
CA GLY A 41 -8.03 7.70 3.66
C GLY A 41 -8.87 8.33 4.78
N GLN A 42 -9.71 9.32 4.50
CA GLN A 42 -10.62 9.92 5.47
C GLN A 42 -11.89 9.09 5.58
N PRO A 43 -12.50 8.96 6.77
CA PRO A 43 -13.78 8.28 6.90
C PRO A 43 -14.82 8.87 5.95
N LEU A 44 -15.52 7.99 5.24
CA LEU A 44 -16.54 8.41 4.29
C LEU A 44 -17.73 9.01 5.05
N GLN A 45 -18.25 10.15 4.58
CA GLN A 45 -19.37 10.83 5.23
C GLN A 45 -20.61 10.85 4.35
N ASN A 46 -21.77 10.65 4.97
CA ASN A 46 -23.09 10.82 4.36
C ASN A 46 -23.32 10.03 3.05
N GLN A 47 -22.73 8.83 2.95
CA GLN A 47 -22.82 8.00 1.75
C GLN A 47 -23.63 6.73 2.03
N THR A 48 -24.59 6.42 1.16
CA THR A 48 -25.24 5.09 1.21
C THR A 48 -24.26 4.05 0.68
N VAL A 49 -23.94 3.07 1.52
CA VAL A 49 -22.99 2.00 1.22
C VAL A 49 -23.64 0.64 1.41
N GLU A 50 -23.51 -0.21 0.40
CA GLU A 50 -23.75 -1.64 0.49
C GLU A 50 -22.46 -2.32 0.95
N LEU A 51 -22.47 -2.85 2.18
CA LEU A 51 -21.43 -3.72 2.72
C LEU A 51 -21.82 -5.17 2.50
N THR A 52 -20.94 -5.91 1.84
CA THR A 52 -21.09 -7.33 1.60
C THR A 52 -20.00 -8.09 2.33
N VAL A 53 -20.41 -9.11 3.08
CA VAL A 53 -19.57 -10.05 3.80
C VAL A 53 -19.76 -11.42 3.14
N GLU A 54 -18.69 -11.99 2.63
CA GLU A 54 -18.69 -13.31 2.03
C GLU A 54 -17.81 -14.26 2.86
N PHE A 55 -18.41 -15.37 3.26
CA PHE A 55 -17.79 -16.51 3.91
C PHE A 55 -17.63 -17.62 2.87
N GLU A 56 -16.84 -18.66 3.18
CA GLU A 56 -16.56 -19.77 2.24
C GLU A 56 -17.79 -20.39 1.55
N LYS A 57 -18.95 -20.39 2.22
CA LYS A 57 -20.18 -21.03 1.71
C LYS A 57 -21.40 -20.11 1.72
N SER A 58 -21.27 -18.86 2.15
CA SER A 58 -22.42 -17.96 2.29
C SER A 58 -22.03 -16.51 2.04
N LYS A 59 -23.00 -15.71 1.63
CA LYS A 59 -22.81 -14.29 1.36
C LYS A 59 -23.95 -13.52 2.01
N ILE A 60 -23.61 -12.48 2.75
CA ILE A 60 -24.56 -11.58 3.40
C ILE A 60 -24.25 -10.17 2.91
N SER A 61 -25.26 -9.48 2.39
CA SER A 61 -25.14 -8.08 1.97
C SER A 61 -26.12 -7.25 2.76
N ASN A 62 -25.66 -6.11 3.29
CA ASN A 62 -26.48 -5.14 3.99
C ASN A 62 -26.21 -3.75 3.43
N THR A 63 -27.26 -2.98 3.18
CA THR A 63 -27.16 -1.60 2.71
C THR A 63 -27.55 -0.67 3.83
N ALA A 64 -26.66 0.25 4.20
CA ALA A 64 -26.90 1.24 5.23
C ALA A 64 -26.34 2.60 4.82
N LEU A 65 -26.91 3.66 5.39
CA LEU A 65 -26.31 4.98 5.31
C LEU A 65 -25.06 5.00 6.21
N TYR A 66 -23.89 5.15 5.61
CA TYR A 66 -22.63 5.28 6.33
C TYR A 66 -22.47 6.74 6.77
N GLN A 67 -22.61 6.96 8.08
CA GLN A 67 -22.52 8.28 8.74
C GLN A 67 -21.32 8.29 9.70
N ASP A 68 -20.11 7.99 9.20
CA ASP A 68 -18.88 8.00 10.01
C ASP A 68 -18.92 7.06 11.24
N ARG A 69 -19.73 5.99 11.16
CA ARG A 69 -19.79 4.95 12.18
C ARG A 69 -19.27 3.64 11.60
N PRO A 70 -18.23 3.04 12.18
CA PRO A 70 -17.76 1.74 11.73
C PRO A 70 -18.86 0.69 11.78
N PHE A 71 -18.83 -0.26 10.84
CA PHE A 71 -19.67 -1.45 10.98
C PHE A 71 -19.02 -2.40 11.98
N SER A 72 -19.79 -2.92 12.94
CA SER A 72 -19.35 -4.02 13.78
C SER A 72 -20.02 -5.31 13.29
N LEU A 73 -19.20 -6.28 12.91
CA LEU A 73 -19.63 -7.59 12.43
C LEU A 73 -19.19 -8.66 13.41
N PRO A 74 -20.08 -9.55 13.89
CA PRO A 74 -19.66 -10.67 14.71
C PRO A 74 -18.80 -11.64 13.88
N LEU A 75 -17.71 -12.14 14.45
CA LEU A 75 -16.94 -13.22 13.86
C LEU A 75 -17.65 -14.56 14.09
N PRO A 76 -17.83 -15.40 13.06
CA PRO A 76 -18.38 -16.75 13.26
C PRO A 76 -17.42 -17.60 14.10
N GLU A 77 -17.99 -18.46 14.95
CA GLU A 77 -17.22 -19.42 15.73
C GLU A 77 -16.52 -20.45 14.81
N GLY A 78 -15.28 -20.83 15.15
CA GLY A 78 -14.53 -21.88 14.44
C GLY A 78 -13.55 -21.38 13.36
N GLY A 79 -13.49 -20.07 13.14
CA GLY A 79 -12.54 -19.46 12.21
C GLY A 79 -13.00 -19.65 10.76
N ALA A 80 -13.05 -18.55 10.01
CA ALA A 80 -13.46 -18.58 8.62
C ALA A 80 -12.66 -17.55 7.82
N SER A 81 -12.39 -17.87 6.56
CA SER A 81 -11.93 -16.89 5.60
C SER A 81 -13.10 -15.96 5.25
N ILE A 82 -12.94 -14.67 5.52
CA ILE A 82 -13.97 -13.65 5.25
C ILE A 82 -13.47 -12.71 4.16
N SER A 83 -14.33 -12.43 3.18
CA SER A 83 -14.11 -11.41 2.15
C SER A 83 -15.09 -10.27 2.34
N LEU A 84 -14.58 -9.05 2.51
CA LEU A 84 -15.39 -7.84 2.68
C LEU A 84 -15.38 -6.98 1.40
N TYR A 85 -16.56 -6.49 1.01
CA TYR A 85 -16.74 -5.61 -0.14
C TYR A 85 -17.63 -4.43 0.22
N ALA A 86 -17.23 -3.23 -0.18
CA ALA A 86 -18.09 -2.04 -0.11
C ALA A 86 -18.44 -1.55 -1.52
N ARG A 87 -19.69 -1.16 -1.69
CA ARG A 87 -20.21 -0.54 -2.93
C ARG A 87 -21.03 0.69 -2.59
N ALA A 88 -20.82 1.76 -3.34
CA ALA A 88 -21.61 2.98 -3.24
C ALA A 88 -21.84 3.58 -4.64
N PRO A 89 -23.01 4.18 -4.91
CA PRO A 89 -23.24 4.93 -6.15
C PRO A 89 -22.15 5.98 -6.39
N GLY A 90 -21.63 6.07 -7.62
CA GLY A 90 -20.56 7.02 -7.98
C GLY A 90 -19.13 6.54 -7.69
N PHE A 91 -18.95 5.44 -6.96
CA PHE A 91 -17.64 4.87 -6.65
C PHE A 91 -17.31 3.64 -7.49
N LYS A 92 -16.00 3.38 -7.67
CA LYS A 92 -15.48 2.06 -8.02
C LYS A 92 -15.65 1.18 -6.79
N SER A 93 -16.01 -0.09 -6.97
CA SER A 93 -16.12 -1.03 -5.84
C SER A 93 -14.79 -1.09 -5.08
N ALA A 94 -14.85 -0.94 -3.75
CA ALA A 94 -13.67 -1.12 -2.90
C ALA A 94 -13.27 -2.60 -2.92
N ALA A 95 -11.97 -2.86 -3.10
CA ALA A 95 -11.42 -4.20 -3.25
C ALA A 95 -11.36 -4.97 -1.93
N VAL A 96 -11.31 -6.29 -2.11
CA VAL A 96 -11.41 -7.38 -1.13
C VAL A 96 -10.33 -7.31 -0.06
N HIS A 97 -10.75 -7.32 1.21
CA HIS A 97 -9.91 -7.79 2.31
C HIS A 97 -10.23 -9.25 2.60
N HIS A 98 -9.26 -10.13 2.37
CA HIS A 98 -9.30 -11.50 2.85
C HIS A 98 -8.76 -11.51 4.27
N LEU A 99 -9.60 -11.85 5.24
CA LEU A 99 -9.18 -12.08 6.62
C LEU A 99 -9.14 -13.58 6.83
N HIS A 100 -7.99 -14.10 7.26
CA HIS A 100 -7.94 -15.40 7.89
C HIS A 100 -8.15 -15.18 9.39
N ALA A 101 -9.38 -15.39 9.85
CA ALA A 101 -9.65 -15.41 11.27
C ALA A 101 -9.28 -16.80 11.79
N GLU A 102 -8.01 -17.00 12.17
CA GLU A 102 -7.68 -18.17 12.97
C GLU A 102 -8.29 -17.96 14.36
N THR A 103 -9.16 -18.87 14.81
CA THR A 103 -9.68 -18.88 16.18
C THR A 103 -9.08 -20.01 17.02
N ASN A 104 -8.15 -20.79 16.45
CA ASN A 104 -7.60 -21.99 17.06
C ASN A 104 -6.21 -21.73 17.63
N SER A 105 -6.16 -20.97 18.72
CA SER A 105 -5.07 -21.07 19.70
C SER A 105 -5.58 -20.52 21.03
N SER A 106 -5.34 -21.24 22.11
CA SER A 106 -5.64 -20.90 23.50
C SER A 106 -4.98 -19.59 23.99
N ASN A 107 -4.40 -18.79 23.10
CA ASN A 107 -3.78 -17.48 23.34
C ASN A 107 -4.21 -16.41 22.31
N ILE A 108 -5.28 -16.63 21.53
CA ILE A 108 -5.83 -15.57 20.69
C ILE A 108 -6.54 -14.59 21.61
N SER A 109 -5.81 -13.55 21.99
CA SER A 109 -6.37 -12.30 22.45
C SER A 109 -7.62 -12.01 21.63
N LYS A 110 -8.76 -11.90 22.30
CA LYS A 110 -10.07 -11.46 21.80
C LYS A 110 -9.97 -10.02 21.25
N LYS A 111 -9.11 -9.80 20.26
CA LYS A 111 -8.86 -8.50 19.67
C LYS A 111 -9.94 -8.24 18.64
N ASN A 112 -10.65 -7.13 18.84
CA ASN A 112 -11.45 -6.54 17.77
C ASN A 112 -10.52 -6.27 16.58
N GLN A 113 -10.76 -6.92 15.44
CA GLN A 113 -10.00 -6.68 14.23
C GLN A 113 -10.53 -5.44 13.55
N VAL A 114 -9.66 -4.50 13.17
CA VAL A 114 -10.04 -3.32 12.40
C VAL A 114 -9.70 -3.54 10.94
N VAL A 115 -10.67 -3.31 10.05
CA VAL A 115 -10.53 -3.47 8.61
C VAL A 115 -10.88 -2.17 7.95
N TYR A 116 -9.98 -1.69 7.09
CA TYR A 116 -10.21 -0.51 6.29
C TYR A 116 -10.64 -0.92 4.88
N LEU A 117 -11.66 -0.26 4.33
CA LEU A 117 -12.05 -0.36 2.93
C LEU A 117 -11.97 1.03 2.31
N MET A 118 -11.33 1.16 1.15
CA MET A 118 -11.23 2.45 0.45
C MET A 118 -12.15 2.47 -0.78
N LEU A 119 -13.14 3.37 -0.78
CA LEU A 119 -13.98 3.67 -1.93
C LEU A 119 -13.38 4.84 -2.73
N VAL A 120 -13.05 4.57 -3.99
CA VAL A 120 -12.48 5.57 -4.90
C VAL A 120 -13.54 5.97 -5.94
N PRO A 121 -13.84 7.26 -6.14
CA PRO A 121 -14.80 7.70 -7.16
C PRO A 121 -14.49 7.14 -8.56
N ARG A 122 -15.54 6.83 -9.35
CA ARG A 122 -15.37 6.27 -10.72
C ARG A 122 -14.50 7.12 -11.62
N HIS A 123 -14.61 8.43 -11.47
CA HIS A 123 -13.88 9.42 -12.24
C HIS A 123 -12.85 10.18 -11.39
N ALA A 124 -12.35 9.56 -10.31
CA ALA A 124 -11.29 10.16 -9.50
C ALA A 124 -10.05 10.45 -10.36
N GLY A 125 -9.58 11.70 -10.28
CA GLY A 125 -8.28 12.12 -10.79
C GLY A 125 -7.28 12.29 -9.64
N LEU A 126 -6.01 12.42 -10.00
CA LEU A 126 -4.97 12.85 -9.05
C LEU A 126 -5.21 14.32 -8.69
N ASP A 127 -5.20 14.61 -7.40
CA ASP A 127 -5.09 15.96 -6.86
C ASP A 127 -3.61 16.25 -6.60
N MET A 128 -3.08 17.22 -7.35
CA MET A 128 -1.68 17.62 -7.30
C MET A 128 -1.51 19.05 -6.78
N GLU A 129 -2.55 19.64 -6.17
CA GLU A 129 -2.51 21.03 -5.68
C GLU A 129 -1.42 21.28 -4.64
N GLN A 130 -0.99 20.24 -3.90
CA GLN A 130 0.07 20.32 -2.90
C GLN A 130 1.41 19.75 -3.39
N ALA A 131 1.52 19.48 -4.69
CA ALA A 131 2.70 18.88 -5.30
C ALA A 131 3.54 19.91 -6.10
N HIS A 132 3.24 21.21 -6.02
CA HIS A 132 4.04 22.24 -6.67
C HIS A 132 5.45 22.33 -6.08
N TRP A 133 6.40 22.86 -6.85
CA TRP A 133 7.81 22.93 -6.47
C TRP A 133 8.05 23.61 -5.12
N LEU A 134 7.37 24.72 -4.85
CA LEU A 134 7.51 25.45 -3.59
C LEU A 134 6.95 24.66 -2.40
N ASP A 135 5.84 23.95 -2.58
CA ASP A 135 5.28 23.06 -1.55
C ASP A 135 6.23 21.90 -1.27
N LEU A 136 6.81 21.30 -2.32
CA LEU A 136 7.82 20.27 -2.19
C LEU A 136 9.04 20.77 -1.41
N ALA A 137 9.57 21.94 -1.79
CA ALA A 137 10.75 22.52 -1.15
C ALA A 137 10.54 22.78 0.36
N ALA A 138 9.33 23.20 0.74
CA ALA A 138 8.99 23.44 2.13
C ALA A 138 8.80 22.14 2.94
N ARG A 139 8.25 21.08 2.32
CA ARG A 139 7.85 19.85 3.02
C ARG A 139 8.93 18.77 3.01
N ASP A 140 9.62 18.60 1.89
CA ASP A 140 10.60 17.53 1.69
C ASP A 140 11.89 18.08 1.05
N PRO A 141 12.70 18.82 1.83
CA PRO A 141 13.97 19.35 1.35
C PRO A 141 14.95 18.23 0.97
N GLN A 142 14.78 17.02 1.52
CA GLN A 142 15.63 15.88 1.16
C GLN A 142 15.35 15.43 -0.27
N LEU A 143 14.07 15.20 -0.63
CA LEU A 143 13.69 14.89 -2.01
C LEU A 143 14.10 16.00 -2.97
N LEU A 144 13.85 17.27 -2.61
CA LEU A 144 14.29 18.41 -3.42
C LEU A 144 15.79 18.34 -3.72
N SER A 145 16.63 18.09 -2.71
CA SER A 145 18.09 18.00 -2.90
C SER A 145 18.49 16.87 -3.87
N ARG A 146 17.80 15.72 -3.84
CA ARG A 146 18.09 14.58 -4.72
C ARG A 146 17.65 14.84 -6.15
N LEU A 147 16.55 15.55 -6.32
CA LEU A 147 16.07 15.98 -7.64
C LEU A 147 17.02 17.01 -8.25
N ILE A 148 17.46 18.01 -7.47
CA ILE A 148 18.42 19.01 -7.95
C ILE A 148 19.73 18.33 -8.35
N CYS A 149 20.23 17.40 -7.55
CA CYS A 149 21.47 16.68 -7.85
C CYS A 149 21.37 15.79 -9.09
N GLY A 150 20.16 15.37 -9.48
CA GLY A 150 19.93 14.59 -10.69
C GLY A 150 19.75 15.42 -11.96
N GLN A 151 19.99 16.73 -11.92
CA GLN A 151 19.79 17.67 -13.03
C GLN A 151 20.99 18.62 -13.17
N ASP A 152 21.09 19.28 -14.33
CA ASP A 152 22.23 20.17 -14.64
C ASP A 152 22.29 21.42 -13.74
N SER A 153 21.12 21.91 -13.29
CA SER A 153 21.03 23.06 -12.38
C SER A 153 19.72 23.05 -11.58
N PRO A 154 19.65 23.78 -10.44
CA PRO A 154 18.40 23.93 -9.69
C PRO A 154 17.24 24.52 -10.52
N ALA A 155 17.52 25.49 -11.39
CA ALA A 155 16.51 26.11 -12.25
C ALA A 155 15.97 25.11 -13.29
N ALA A 156 16.86 24.36 -13.96
CA ALA A 156 16.45 23.32 -14.90
C ALA A 156 15.66 22.20 -14.22
N CYS A 157 16.00 21.88 -12.97
CA CYS A 157 15.26 20.90 -12.16
C CYS A 157 13.84 21.38 -11.86
N GLN A 158 13.69 22.63 -11.41
CA GLN A 158 12.38 23.23 -11.17
C GLN A 158 11.52 23.24 -12.45
N ASP A 159 12.07 23.71 -13.57
CA ASP A 159 11.36 23.78 -14.84
C ASP A 159 10.90 22.38 -15.31
N THR A 160 11.79 21.40 -15.20
CA THR A 160 11.48 19.99 -15.56
C THR A 160 10.42 19.42 -14.64
N TYR A 161 10.50 19.67 -13.33
CA TYR A 161 9.54 19.21 -12.35
C TYR A 161 8.13 19.77 -12.62
N GLU A 162 8.02 21.09 -12.80
CA GLU A 162 6.74 21.76 -13.10
C GLU A 162 6.18 21.33 -14.47
N GLN A 163 7.05 21.09 -15.46
CA GLN A 163 6.64 20.52 -16.73
C GLN A 163 6.05 19.11 -16.57
N VAL A 164 6.71 18.24 -15.79
CA VAL A 164 6.20 16.89 -15.50
C VAL A 164 4.88 16.98 -14.73
N LEU A 165 4.77 17.84 -13.73
CA LEU A 165 3.52 18.07 -12.98
C LEU A 165 2.37 18.43 -13.93
N LYS A 166 2.62 19.33 -14.89
CA LYS A 166 1.61 19.78 -15.85
C LYS A 166 1.25 18.73 -16.90
N GLN A 167 2.23 18.04 -17.47
CA GLN A 167 2.05 17.17 -18.64
C GLN A 167 1.81 15.70 -18.27
N HIS A 168 2.39 15.25 -17.17
CA HIS A 168 2.44 13.87 -16.73
C HIS A 168 2.27 13.75 -15.20
N PRO A 169 1.15 14.23 -14.63
CA PRO A 169 0.92 14.21 -13.18
C PRO A 169 0.93 12.79 -12.59
N ASP A 170 0.62 11.77 -13.39
CA ASP A 170 0.72 10.36 -13.00
C ASP A 170 2.16 9.94 -12.72
N ARG A 171 3.12 10.38 -13.54
CA ARG A 171 4.53 10.08 -13.32
C ARG A 171 5.05 10.75 -12.05
N LEU A 172 4.66 12.00 -11.80
CA LEU A 172 5.03 12.68 -10.56
C LEU A 172 4.38 12.03 -9.33
N ALA A 173 3.11 11.63 -9.42
CA ALA A 173 2.47 10.85 -8.36
C ALA A 173 3.19 9.52 -8.09
N CYS A 174 3.76 8.87 -9.12
CA CYS A 174 4.58 7.69 -8.93
C CYS A 174 5.83 8.01 -8.10
N LEU A 175 6.57 9.05 -8.46
CA LEU A 175 7.75 9.50 -7.71
C LEU A 175 7.38 9.73 -6.24
N LEU A 176 6.34 10.52 -5.98
CA LEU A 176 5.92 10.88 -4.61
C LEU A 176 5.50 9.66 -3.79
N ASN A 177 4.75 8.72 -4.37
CA ASN A 177 4.40 7.46 -3.72
C ASN A 177 5.63 6.64 -3.32
N ILE A 178 6.56 6.47 -4.26
CA ILE A 178 7.77 5.67 -4.05
C ILE A 178 8.69 6.36 -3.03
N THR A 179 8.85 7.68 -3.09
CA THR A 179 9.67 8.42 -2.13
C THR A 179 9.17 8.23 -0.70
N VAL A 180 7.86 8.40 -0.45
CA VAL A 180 7.31 8.18 0.90
C VAL A 180 7.49 6.72 1.33
N ALA A 181 7.31 5.76 0.43
CA ALA A 181 7.58 4.36 0.73
C ALA A 181 9.04 4.14 1.16
N LEU A 182 10.00 4.66 0.40
CA LEU A 182 11.43 4.56 0.70
C LEU A 182 11.84 5.28 2.00
N GLN A 183 11.16 6.37 2.36
CA GLN A 183 11.39 7.08 3.62
C GLN A 183 10.93 6.25 4.83
N GLN A 184 9.90 5.41 4.66
CA GLN A 184 9.35 4.54 5.71
C GLN A 184 10.10 3.22 5.85
N ILE A 185 10.64 2.68 4.75
CA ILE A 185 11.36 1.40 4.78
C ILE A 185 12.73 1.59 5.45
N ARG A 186 13.05 0.69 6.38
CA ARG A 186 14.32 0.68 7.10
C ARG A 186 15.28 -0.33 6.47
N ILE A 187 16.52 0.10 6.27
CA ILE A 187 17.64 -0.73 5.82
C ILE A 187 18.79 -0.44 6.77
N GLY A 188 19.08 -1.39 7.67
CA GLY A 188 19.89 -1.13 8.86
C GLY A 188 19.29 -0.03 9.74
N ASP A 189 20.12 0.95 10.10
CA ASP A 189 19.76 2.09 10.94
C ASP A 189 19.28 3.33 10.15
N ARG A 190 19.13 3.23 8.83
CA ARG A 190 18.72 4.35 7.97
C ARG A 190 17.45 4.02 7.17
N SER A 191 16.78 5.06 6.66
CA SER A 191 15.71 4.85 5.68
C SER A 191 16.32 4.44 4.34
N ALA A 192 15.60 3.65 3.55
CA ALA A 192 16.03 3.29 2.20
C ALA A 192 16.28 4.55 1.34
N PHE A 193 15.46 5.59 1.51
CA PHE A 193 15.62 6.86 0.80
C PHE A 193 16.94 7.58 1.10
N SER A 194 17.52 7.40 2.29
CA SER A 194 18.76 8.10 2.68
C SER A 194 19.97 7.78 1.79
N TYR A 195 19.94 6.60 1.13
CA TYR A 195 20.98 6.15 0.23
C TYR A 195 20.90 6.81 -1.16
N PHE A 196 19.74 7.38 -1.53
CA PHE A 196 19.57 8.04 -2.82
C PHE A 196 20.37 9.33 -2.85
N GLN A 197 21.12 9.54 -3.94
CA GLN A 197 21.98 10.71 -4.15
C GLN A 197 21.47 11.60 -5.27
N ALA A 198 20.97 11.01 -6.37
CA ALA A 198 20.40 11.74 -7.49
C ALA A 198 19.19 11.00 -8.07
N ILE A 199 18.08 11.70 -8.27
CA ILE A 199 16.87 11.14 -8.87
C ILE A 199 16.65 11.79 -10.24
N GLY A 200 16.50 10.98 -11.28
CA GLY A 200 16.28 11.47 -12.63
C GLY A 200 14.83 11.92 -12.85
N LEU A 201 14.66 13.11 -13.41
CA LEU A 201 13.37 13.60 -13.93
C LEU A 201 13.24 13.37 -15.44
N GLY A 202 12.10 13.78 -16.01
CA GLY A 202 11.86 13.75 -17.46
C GLY A 202 11.83 12.32 -18.02
N HIS A 203 12.82 11.96 -18.83
CA HIS A 203 12.90 10.64 -19.49
C HIS A 203 13.25 9.50 -18.53
N ASN A 204 13.75 9.81 -17.33
CA ASN A 204 14.05 8.84 -16.28
C ASN A 204 12.88 8.58 -15.33
N LEU A 205 11.76 9.28 -15.53
CA LEU A 205 10.57 9.17 -14.70
C LEU A 205 9.40 8.61 -15.53
N PHE A 206 8.80 7.54 -15.02
CA PHE A 206 7.70 6.83 -15.64
C PHE A 206 6.51 6.73 -14.67
N ARG A 207 5.40 6.17 -15.16
CA ARG A 207 4.14 6.06 -14.40
C ARG A 207 4.17 5.02 -13.28
N ASP A 208 5.16 4.15 -13.28
CA ASP A 208 5.30 3.00 -12.38
C ASP A 208 6.70 2.87 -11.77
N ARG A 209 7.65 3.69 -12.21
CA ARG A 209 9.06 3.61 -11.81
C ARG A 209 9.84 4.90 -12.07
N PHE A 210 11.02 5.01 -11.48
CA PHE A 210 12.02 6.00 -11.87
C PHE A 210 13.44 5.41 -11.76
N PHE A 211 14.39 6.08 -12.42
CA PHE A 211 15.81 5.78 -12.29
C PHE A 211 16.50 6.79 -11.38
N ALA A 212 17.45 6.31 -10.59
CA ALA A 212 18.24 7.12 -9.68
C ALA A 212 19.66 6.55 -9.54
N TYR A 213 20.53 7.34 -8.90
CA TYR A 213 21.81 6.89 -8.40
C TYR A 213 21.76 6.85 -6.88
N VAL A 214 22.21 5.73 -6.32
CA VAL A 214 22.24 5.44 -4.89
C VAL A 214 23.66 5.13 -4.45
N ASP A 215 24.00 5.49 -3.22
CA ASP A 215 25.21 5.05 -2.53
C ASP A 215 25.32 3.53 -2.60
N ARG A 216 26.47 3.02 -3.07
CA ARG A 216 26.72 1.58 -3.24
C ARG A 216 26.51 0.77 -1.95
N SER A 217 26.69 1.39 -0.79
CA SER A 217 26.45 0.73 0.50
C SER A 217 25.00 0.27 0.70
N LEU A 218 24.04 0.77 -0.09
CA LEU A 218 22.67 0.24 -0.13
C LEU A 218 22.65 -1.21 -0.60
N LEU A 219 23.29 -1.48 -1.73
CA LEU A 219 23.37 -2.81 -2.30
C LEU A 219 24.14 -3.73 -1.35
N ASP A 220 25.27 -3.28 -0.83
CA ASP A 220 26.06 -4.08 0.12
C ASP A 220 25.24 -4.46 1.37
N GLN A 221 24.39 -3.56 1.87
CA GLN A 221 23.51 -3.85 3.01
C GLN A 221 22.40 -4.83 2.64
N LEU A 222 21.73 -4.63 1.50
CA LEU A 222 20.70 -5.56 1.02
C LEU A 222 21.26 -6.96 0.77
N GLU A 223 22.48 -7.08 0.26
CA GLU A 223 23.15 -8.37 0.09
C GLU A 223 23.45 -9.04 1.42
N ARG A 224 23.94 -8.30 2.43
CA ARG A 224 24.12 -8.83 3.79
C ARG A 224 22.80 -9.28 4.40
N ASP A 225 21.77 -8.45 4.30
CA ASP A 225 20.45 -8.68 4.89
C ASP A 225 19.73 -9.87 4.26
N THR A 226 20.05 -10.20 3.00
CA THR A 226 19.40 -11.29 2.25
C THR A 226 20.27 -12.52 2.04
N ALA A 227 21.52 -12.52 2.53
CA ALA A 227 22.50 -13.59 2.32
C ALA A 227 22.03 -14.97 2.81
N ASN A 228 21.21 -15.03 3.85
CA ASN A 228 20.73 -16.28 4.43
C ASN A 228 19.55 -16.92 3.69
N GLY A 229 19.09 -16.30 2.59
CA GLY A 229 18.08 -16.88 1.71
C GLY A 229 16.73 -17.08 2.39
N LEU A 230 15.83 -16.12 2.19
CA LEU A 230 14.46 -16.13 2.72
C LEU A 230 14.40 -15.84 4.21
N THR A 231 14.64 -14.59 4.56
CA THR A 231 14.10 -14.07 5.80
C THR A 231 12.58 -14.14 5.74
N GLN A 232 12.03 -14.88 6.70
CA GLN A 232 10.60 -14.94 6.89
C GLN A 232 10.16 -13.57 7.44
N PRO A 233 8.90 -13.16 7.22
CA PRO A 233 8.35 -11.96 7.88
C PRO A 233 8.45 -12.02 9.41
N ASP A 234 8.66 -13.21 9.97
CA ASP A 234 8.44 -13.53 11.39
C ASP A 234 9.71 -13.41 12.25
N ASN A 235 10.90 -13.28 11.64
CA ASN A 235 12.17 -13.10 12.35
C ASN A 235 12.73 -11.66 12.28
N GLY A 236 11.99 -10.71 11.71
CA GLY A 236 12.19 -9.27 11.94
C GLY A 236 13.46 -8.62 11.36
N ASP A 237 14.37 -9.38 10.76
CA ASP A 237 15.72 -8.88 10.44
C ASP A 237 15.86 -8.17 9.09
N THR A 238 14.89 -8.24 8.17
CA THR A 238 14.99 -7.52 6.88
C THR A 238 13.66 -7.31 6.18
N SER A 239 13.51 -6.10 5.65
CA SER A 239 12.34 -5.66 4.88
C SER A 239 12.39 -6.08 3.42
N PHE A 240 13.45 -6.73 2.92
CA PHE A 240 13.63 -7.09 1.52
C PHE A 240 13.98 -8.57 1.30
N THR A 241 13.65 -9.07 0.11
CA THR A 241 14.12 -10.36 -0.40
C THR A 241 14.76 -10.20 -1.78
N ARG A 242 15.78 -11.00 -2.09
CA ARG A 242 16.45 -11.01 -3.40
C ARG A 242 15.60 -11.78 -4.41
N LEU A 243 15.30 -11.16 -5.54
CA LEU A 243 14.55 -11.79 -6.63
C LEU A 243 15.45 -12.68 -7.48
N ARG A 244 14.90 -13.78 -7.98
CA ARG A 244 15.53 -14.63 -9.01
C ARG A 244 14.90 -14.30 -10.37
N HIS A 245 15.64 -14.50 -11.46
CA HIS A 245 15.17 -14.29 -12.84
C HIS A 245 14.79 -12.84 -13.22
N PHE A 246 15.29 -11.84 -12.51
CA PHE A 246 15.07 -10.41 -12.84
C PHE A 246 15.56 -10.03 -14.24
N HIS A 247 16.60 -10.72 -14.75
CA HIS A 247 17.16 -10.51 -16.09
C HIS A 247 16.18 -10.76 -17.24
N VAL A 248 15.05 -11.45 -17.00
CA VAL A 248 14.00 -11.68 -18.00
C VAL A 248 13.24 -10.38 -18.33
N LEU A 249 13.16 -9.46 -17.37
CA LEU A 249 12.44 -8.18 -17.52
C LEU A 249 13.38 -6.97 -17.56
N HIS A 250 14.58 -7.10 -17.00
CA HIS A 250 15.58 -6.03 -16.90
C HIS A 250 16.93 -6.55 -17.41
N HIS A 251 17.14 -6.51 -18.73
CA HIS A 251 18.37 -7.04 -19.35
C HIS A 251 19.67 -6.37 -18.88
N HIS A 252 19.58 -5.15 -18.35
CA HIS A 252 20.71 -4.40 -17.82
C HIS A 252 20.97 -4.67 -16.32
N ALA A 253 20.03 -5.31 -15.63
CA ALA A 253 20.10 -5.46 -14.18
C ALA A 253 21.13 -6.53 -13.76
N THR A 254 21.89 -6.22 -12.71
CA THR A 254 22.84 -7.15 -12.07
C THR A 254 22.25 -7.81 -10.82
N SER A 255 21.32 -7.13 -10.14
CA SER A 255 20.58 -7.66 -9.00
C SER A 255 19.23 -6.98 -8.84
N SER A 256 18.30 -7.63 -8.13
CA SER A 256 16.98 -7.05 -7.85
C SER A 256 16.46 -7.53 -6.50
N PHE A 257 15.85 -6.63 -5.74
CA PHE A 257 15.36 -6.84 -4.38
C PHE A 257 13.96 -6.28 -4.25
N LYS A 258 13.10 -6.96 -3.49
CA LYS A 258 11.71 -6.56 -3.31
C LYS A 258 11.31 -6.56 -1.84
N GLU A 259 10.61 -5.51 -1.45
CA GLU A 259 10.08 -5.33 -0.09
C GLU A 259 9.09 -6.46 0.25
N ILE A 260 9.15 -6.96 1.48
CA ILE A 260 8.28 -8.03 1.99
C ILE A 260 7.41 -7.59 3.18
N ASP A 261 7.63 -6.39 3.69
CA ASP A 261 6.96 -5.85 4.89
C ASP A 261 5.44 -5.67 4.73
N LEU A 262 4.97 -5.37 3.53
CA LEU A 262 3.55 -5.14 3.20
C LEU A 262 3.02 -6.23 2.28
N GLU A 263 1.74 -6.62 2.42
CA GLU A 263 1.12 -7.65 1.58
C GLU A 263 0.98 -7.27 0.09
N LYS A 264 0.99 -5.97 -0.19
CA LYS A 264 0.74 -5.38 -1.50
C LYS A 264 1.51 -4.08 -1.65
N ALA A 265 1.67 -3.64 -2.90
CA ALA A 265 2.32 -2.36 -3.26
C ALA A 265 3.73 -2.23 -2.67
N ASN A 266 4.54 -3.26 -2.91
CA ASN A 266 5.90 -3.38 -2.42
C ASN A 266 6.88 -2.62 -3.32
N VAL A 267 7.84 -1.94 -2.70
CA VAL A 267 8.97 -1.34 -3.43
C VAL A 267 9.87 -2.44 -3.97
N GLN A 268 10.31 -2.30 -5.22
CA GLN A 268 11.40 -3.10 -5.78
C GLN A 268 12.53 -2.18 -6.25
N LEU A 269 13.75 -2.64 -5.95
CA LEU A 269 15.01 -2.00 -6.27
C LEU A 269 15.78 -2.92 -7.21
N THR A 270 16.01 -2.46 -8.44
CA THR A 270 16.73 -3.22 -9.46
C THR A 270 18.00 -2.46 -9.83
N PHE A 271 19.15 -3.05 -9.56
CA PHE A 271 20.44 -2.39 -9.68
C PHE A 271 21.10 -2.70 -11.02
N ASP A 272 21.81 -1.71 -11.56
CA ASP A 272 22.75 -1.87 -12.66
C ASP A 272 24.13 -1.43 -12.17
N GLU A 273 24.93 -2.39 -11.70
CA GLU A 273 26.27 -2.12 -11.17
C GLU A 273 27.28 -1.70 -12.26
N ASN A 274 26.95 -1.89 -13.54
CA ASN A 274 27.81 -1.43 -14.63
C ASN A 274 27.62 0.06 -14.93
N ASP A 275 26.52 0.65 -14.47
CA ASP A 275 26.23 2.08 -14.57
C ASP A 275 26.51 2.74 -13.20
N SER A 276 27.73 3.27 -13.07
CA SER A 276 28.23 3.86 -11.82
C SER A 276 28.84 5.24 -12.04
N LEU A 277 28.78 6.07 -11.00
CA LEU A 277 29.36 7.40 -11.01
C LEU A 277 29.65 7.90 -9.59
N VAL A 278 30.44 8.97 -9.47
CA VAL A 278 30.76 9.58 -8.17
C VAL A 278 29.98 10.89 -8.02
N ILE A 279 29.11 10.97 -7.01
CA ILE A 279 28.34 12.18 -6.67
C ILE A 279 28.84 12.71 -5.34
N ASN A 280 29.35 13.94 -5.30
CA ASN A 280 29.83 14.57 -4.06
C ASN A 280 30.82 13.69 -3.27
N GLY A 281 31.69 12.96 -3.99
CA GLY A 281 32.65 12.02 -3.40
C GLY A 281 32.10 10.65 -3.00
N ILE A 282 30.80 10.39 -3.21
CA ILE A 282 30.14 9.11 -2.90
C ILE A 282 30.07 8.25 -4.16
N ALA A 283 30.60 7.03 -4.06
CA ALA A 283 30.46 6.03 -5.13
C ALA A 283 29.01 5.57 -5.23
N CYS A 284 28.39 5.86 -6.36
CA CYS A 284 27.00 5.56 -6.63
C CYS A 284 26.86 4.53 -7.75
N ILE A 285 25.79 3.74 -7.67
CA ILE A 285 25.35 2.81 -8.71
C ILE A 285 23.93 3.18 -9.12
N ARG A 286 23.59 2.88 -10.37
CA ARG A 286 22.24 3.12 -10.87
C ARG A 286 21.27 2.12 -10.29
N VAL A 287 20.08 2.62 -9.95
CA VAL A 287 18.95 1.81 -9.52
C VAL A 287 17.69 2.23 -10.29
N GLU A 288 16.97 1.23 -10.77
CA GLU A 288 15.58 1.34 -11.17
C GLU A 288 14.71 1.05 -9.95
N THR A 289 13.88 2.02 -9.57
CA THR A 289 12.98 1.90 -8.42
C THR A 289 11.55 1.89 -8.89
N ASP A 290 10.80 0.84 -8.54
CA ASP A 290 9.40 0.69 -8.91
C ASP A 290 8.54 0.22 -7.72
N ILE A 291 7.21 0.25 -7.90
CA ILE A 291 6.27 -0.42 -6.99
C ILE A 291 5.45 -1.45 -7.75
N ASP A 292 5.50 -2.67 -7.23
CA ASP A 292 4.72 -3.80 -7.66
C ASP A 292 3.49 -4.02 -6.77
N TYR A 293 2.36 -4.35 -7.38
CA TYR A 293 1.11 -4.56 -6.63
C TYR A 293 1.14 -5.74 -5.64
N PHE A 294 2.00 -6.73 -5.85
CA PHE A 294 1.96 -8.00 -5.12
C PHE A 294 3.31 -8.33 -4.49
N ARG A 295 3.29 -8.96 -3.30
CA ARG A 295 4.48 -9.56 -2.68
C ARG A 295 5.17 -10.57 -3.62
N PRO A 296 6.49 -10.75 -3.49
CA PRO A 296 7.16 -11.91 -4.07
C PRO A 296 6.57 -13.19 -3.45
N PHE A 297 6.06 -14.09 -4.28
CA PHE A 297 5.44 -15.35 -3.87
C PHE A 297 6.44 -16.21 -3.08
N LEU A 298 6.24 -16.27 -1.77
CA LEU A 298 6.88 -17.22 -0.87
C LEU A 298 5.78 -18.03 -0.19
N SER A 299 5.76 -19.34 -0.48
CA SER A 299 4.81 -20.37 0.01
C SER A 299 3.40 -20.38 -0.60
N HIS A 300 3.28 -20.92 -1.83
CA HIS A 300 2.41 -22.08 -2.16
C HIS A 300 2.37 -22.29 -3.69
N GLY A 301 2.99 -23.38 -4.15
CA GLY A 301 2.57 -24.18 -5.30
C GLY A 301 2.54 -23.54 -6.69
N PHE A 302 3.54 -23.89 -7.50
CA PHE A 302 3.45 -24.08 -8.97
C PHE A 302 2.04 -23.97 -9.56
N LYS A 303 1.63 -22.81 -10.11
CA LYS A 303 0.74 -22.64 -11.29
C LYS A 303 0.15 -21.24 -11.56
N GLU A 304 0.73 -20.15 -11.06
CA GLU A 304 0.41 -18.84 -11.64
C GLU A 304 1.68 -18.09 -12.03
N VAL A 305 1.94 -18.11 -13.33
CA VAL A 305 2.78 -17.11 -13.98
C VAL A 305 2.16 -15.75 -13.63
N LEU A 306 2.90 -14.93 -12.89
CA LEU A 306 2.51 -13.56 -12.49
C LEU A 306 1.70 -12.87 -13.60
N PRO A 307 0.47 -12.40 -13.35
CA PRO A 307 -0.32 -11.68 -14.36
C PRO A 307 0.40 -10.45 -14.91
N ASN A 308 1.31 -9.83 -14.14
CA ASN A 308 2.13 -8.70 -14.61
C ASN A 308 3.18 -9.09 -15.66
N LEU A 309 3.57 -10.37 -15.74
CA LEU A 309 4.48 -10.88 -16.78
C LEU A 309 3.77 -11.03 -18.14
N VAL A 310 2.44 -11.26 -18.12
CA VAL A 310 1.62 -11.54 -19.30
C VAL A 310 0.85 -10.31 -19.78
N PHE A 311 0.42 -9.45 -18.86
CA PHE A 311 -0.25 -8.19 -19.19
C PHE A 311 0.70 -7.05 -18.87
N HIS A 312 1.28 -6.42 -19.89
CA HIS A 312 2.13 -5.22 -19.81
C HIS A 312 1.39 -3.98 -19.27
N ARG A 313 0.60 -4.13 -18.20
CA ARG A 313 -0.16 -3.07 -17.55
C ARG A 313 0.71 -2.50 -16.44
N ARG A 314 1.48 -1.47 -16.80
CA ARG A 314 2.22 -0.63 -15.85
C ARG A 314 1.34 -0.24 -14.67
N SER A 315 1.90 -0.26 -13.47
CA SER A 315 1.20 0.14 -12.25
C SER A 315 0.58 1.55 -12.41
N SER A 316 -0.55 1.77 -11.77
CA SER A 316 -1.23 3.06 -11.69
C SER A 316 -0.86 3.68 -10.35
N PRO A 317 -0.31 4.90 -10.31
CA PRO A 317 0.06 5.58 -9.06
C PRO A 317 -1.13 5.68 -8.09
N LEU A 318 -2.34 5.89 -8.62
CA LEU A 318 -3.57 5.86 -7.86
C LEU A 318 -3.81 4.52 -7.15
N ARG A 319 -3.63 3.42 -7.90
CA ARG A 319 -3.83 2.08 -7.37
C ARG A 319 -2.73 1.70 -6.39
N VAL A 320 -1.49 2.12 -6.65
CA VAL A 320 -0.36 1.98 -5.72
C VAL A 320 -0.68 2.68 -4.40
N PHE A 321 -1.12 3.95 -4.45
CA PHE A 321 -1.50 4.70 -3.26
C PHE A 321 -2.56 3.95 -2.45
N GLN A 322 -3.67 3.55 -3.10
CA GLN A 322 -4.75 2.83 -2.43
C GLN A 322 -4.27 1.53 -1.78
N LEU A 323 -3.51 0.71 -2.52
CA LEU A 323 -3.09 -0.60 -2.03
C LEU A 323 -2.07 -0.48 -0.90
N ARG A 324 -1.10 0.44 -1.02
CA ARG A 324 -0.08 0.64 0.01
C ARG A 324 -0.71 1.23 1.27
N TRP A 325 -1.60 2.22 1.13
CA TRP A 325 -2.35 2.79 2.25
C TRP A 325 -3.11 1.71 3.02
N LEU A 326 -3.90 0.86 2.33
CA LEU A 326 -4.63 -0.23 2.97
C LEU A 326 -3.70 -1.23 3.65
N ALA A 327 -2.56 -1.56 3.03
CA ALA A 327 -1.57 -2.46 3.63
C ALA A 327 -0.91 -1.85 4.88
N THR A 328 -0.64 -0.55 4.88
CA THR A 328 -0.13 0.20 6.05
C THR A 328 -1.16 0.18 7.19
N GLN A 329 -2.42 0.49 6.90
CA GLN A 329 -3.49 0.47 7.92
C GLN A 329 -3.68 -0.92 8.53
N LYS A 330 -3.59 -1.97 7.70
CA LYS A 330 -3.62 -3.36 8.17
C LYS A 330 -2.43 -3.65 9.09
N LYS A 331 -1.20 -3.34 8.66
CA LYS A 331 0.01 -3.58 9.47
C LYS A 331 -0.06 -2.85 10.81
N GLN A 332 -0.53 -1.61 10.85
CA GLN A 332 -0.76 -0.86 12.09
C GLN A 332 -1.83 -1.51 12.98
N SER A 333 -2.94 -1.96 12.40
CA SER A 333 -4.02 -2.64 13.13
C SER A 333 -3.58 -3.99 13.72
N ASP A 334 -2.64 -4.66 13.04
CA ASP A 334 -2.01 -5.90 13.51
C ASP A 334 -0.91 -5.64 14.57
N GLY A 335 -0.65 -4.38 14.93
CA GLY A 335 0.31 -3.97 15.95
C GLY A 335 1.72 -3.68 15.44
N GLY A 336 1.91 -3.63 14.12
CA GLY A 336 3.18 -3.26 13.51
C GLY A 336 3.46 -1.75 13.60
N ASP A 337 4.70 -1.41 13.90
CA ASP A 337 5.18 -0.03 13.92
C ASP A 337 5.61 0.40 12.51
N ILE A 338 4.69 0.98 11.76
CA ILE A 338 4.95 1.60 10.45
C ILE A 338 4.29 2.98 10.40
N PRO A 339 4.99 4.03 9.91
CA PRO A 339 4.38 5.35 9.76
C PRO A 339 3.19 5.32 8.78
N ASP A 340 2.27 6.25 8.96
CA ASP A 340 1.11 6.39 8.08
C ASP A 340 1.54 6.78 6.64
N PHE A 341 0.97 6.12 5.63
CA PHE A 341 1.34 6.34 4.23
C PHE A 341 0.57 7.53 3.65
N ARG A 342 1.22 8.70 3.62
CA ARG A 342 0.65 9.96 3.12
C ARG A 342 1.60 10.66 2.13
N PRO A 343 1.68 10.18 0.88
CA PRO A 343 2.27 10.95 -0.19
C PRO A 343 1.49 12.25 -0.39
N ASN A 344 2.17 13.34 -0.76
CA ASN A 344 1.57 14.66 -1.04
C ASN A 344 0.77 14.67 -2.36
N ILE A 345 -0.02 13.64 -2.58
CA ILE A 345 -0.99 13.50 -3.65
C ILE A 345 -2.34 13.23 -2.99
N GLY A 346 -3.38 13.84 -3.50
CA GLY A 346 -4.74 13.54 -3.11
C GLY A 346 -5.54 12.89 -4.25
N LEU A 347 -6.78 12.51 -3.95
CA LEU A 347 -7.79 12.22 -4.96
C LEU A 347 -8.79 13.34 -5.00
N ASN A 348 -8.93 13.95 -6.18
CA ASN A 348 -9.83 15.06 -6.31
C ASN A 348 -11.29 14.58 -6.39
N ASN A 349 -12.11 15.03 -5.44
CA ASN A 349 -13.55 14.78 -5.40
C ASN A 349 -14.39 15.84 -6.16
N LYS A 350 -13.78 16.86 -6.78
CA LYS A 350 -14.41 18.08 -7.37
C LYS A 350 -15.43 17.86 -8.51
N ARG A 351 -15.97 16.65 -8.72
CA ARG A 351 -17.01 16.39 -9.73
C ARG A 351 -18.39 15.97 -9.21
N TRP A 352 -18.65 16.03 -7.90
CA TRP A 352 -19.92 15.54 -7.33
C TRP A 352 -20.82 16.61 -6.70
N THR A 353 -20.47 17.89 -6.83
CA THR A 353 -21.37 19.02 -6.54
C THR A 353 -21.96 19.59 -7.83
N LYS A 354 -22.72 18.77 -8.58
CA LYS A 354 -23.75 19.27 -9.52
C LYS A 354 -24.93 18.31 -9.57
#